data_AF-A0A2G5BK96-F1
#
_entry.id   AF-A0A2G5BK96-F1
#
_cell.length_a   1.000
_cell.length_b   1.000
_cell.length_c   1.000
_cell.angle_alpha   90.00
_cell.angle_beta   90.00
_cell.angle_gamma   90.00
#
_symmetry.space_group_name_H-M   'P 1'
#
loop_
_entity.id
_entity.type
_entity.pdbx_description
1 polymer ?
#
loop_
_entity_poly.entity_id
_entity_poly.type
_entity_poly.pdbx_seq_one_letter_code
_entity_poly.pdbx_strand_id
1 'polypeptide(L)'
;MSLVLKQTVLSGIAGALTWPLAVLKLGQLIDTPWAVGLERAKRAGKLLADILVAQAHGKRPASLVGYSLGALTIFTCMQELYKRSAFGIVETVVLLGLPVNSESKSAWTACCNCASRRVIVGYSTNDWVLAFLFRTHAFCSRLAGMTGVNAEAMFKDQPLVRRKLSCLDLSETVAQHSDYLDRLDDIMLEITQLI
;
A
#
# COMPACT_ATOMS: atom_id res chain seq x y z
N MET A 1 -48.40 -0.73 -37.81
CA MET A 1 -46.93 -0.67 -37.91
C MET A 1 -46.35 0.07 -36.70
N SER A 2 -46.52 -0.45 -35.47
CA SER A 2 -46.24 0.40 -34.27
C SER A 2 -45.85 -0.32 -32.98
N LEU A 3 -45.90 -1.66 -32.88
CA LEU A 3 -45.53 -2.37 -31.64
C LEU A 3 -44.11 -2.94 -31.69
N VAL A 4 -43.76 -3.59 -32.81
CA VAL A 4 -42.46 -4.24 -33.00
C VAL A 4 -41.33 -3.20 -33.06
N LEU A 5 -41.52 -2.10 -33.79
CA LEU A 5 -40.52 -1.02 -33.87
C LEU A 5 -40.28 -0.35 -32.51
N LYS A 6 -41.34 -0.16 -31.71
CA LYS A 6 -41.23 0.37 -30.35
C LYS A 6 -40.48 -0.60 -29.44
N GLN A 7 -40.76 -1.90 -29.53
CA GLN A 7 -40.05 -2.92 -28.76
C GLN A 7 -38.56 -3.02 -29.14
N THR A 8 -38.20 -2.89 -30.43
CA THR A 8 -36.81 -2.96 -30.90
C THR A 8 -36.00 -1.71 -30.54
N VAL A 9 -36.62 -0.52 -30.60
CA VAL A 9 -35.96 0.73 -30.16
C VAL A 9 -35.79 0.74 -28.64
N LEU A 10 -36.79 0.29 -27.88
CA LEU A 10 -36.67 0.17 -26.42
C LEU A 10 -35.60 -0.87 -26.02
N SER A 11 -35.53 -2.01 -26.71
CA SER A 11 -34.49 -3.03 -26.46
C SER A 11 -33.10 -2.56 -26.88
N GLY A 12 -32.98 -1.75 -27.94
CA GLY A 12 -31.72 -1.14 -28.36
C GLY A 12 -31.20 -0.13 -27.35
N ILE A 13 -32.07 0.73 -26.81
CA ILE A 13 -31.71 1.70 -25.75
C ILE A 13 -31.41 0.98 -24.43
N ALA A 14 -32.22 -0.03 -24.07
CA ALA A 14 -31.98 -0.85 -22.88
C ALA A 14 -30.64 -1.61 -22.98
N GLY A 15 -30.35 -2.24 -24.13
CA GLY A 15 -29.06 -2.88 -24.40
C GLY A 15 -27.90 -1.90 -24.35
N ALA A 16 -28.04 -0.71 -24.93
CA ALA A 16 -27.00 0.33 -24.90
C ALA A 16 -26.69 0.84 -23.48
N LEU A 17 -27.69 0.90 -22.58
CA LEU A 17 -27.47 1.24 -21.17
C LEU A 17 -26.98 0.07 -20.32
N THR A 18 -27.29 -1.18 -20.68
CA THR A 18 -26.92 -2.34 -19.86
C THR A 18 -25.41 -2.49 -19.68
N TRP A 19 -24.61 -2.25 -20.72
CA TRP A 19 -23.16 -2.34 -20.64
C TRP A 19 -22.55 -1.27 -19.71
N PRO A 20 -22.84 0.04 -19.87
CA PRO A 20 -22.42 1.07 -18.92
C PRO A 20 -22.89 0.80 -17.48
N LEU A 21 -24.15 0.36 -17.29
CA LEU A 21 -24.69 0.12 -15.96
C LEU A 21 -24.07 -1.11 -15.28
N ALA A 22 -23.73 -2.15 -16.05
CA ALA A 22 -23.01 -3.32 -15.56
C ALA A 22 -21.59 -2.96 -15.11
N VAL A 23 -20.87 -2.15 -15.91
CA VAL A 23 -19.53 -1.64 -15.55
C VAL A 23 -19.58 -0.79 -14.27
N LEU A 24 -20.56 0.11 -14.15
CA LEU A 24 -20.74 0.92 -12.94
C LEU A 24 -21.04 0.06 -11.70
N LYS A 25 -21.89 -0.95 -11.82
CA LYS A 25 -22.22 -1.87 -10.71
C LYS A 25 -21.04 -2.73 -10.29
N LEU A 26 -20.25 -3.24 -11.24
CA LEU A 26 -19.03 -3.98 -10.95
C LEU A 26 -17.98 -3.10 -10.27
N GLY A 27 -17.83 -1.85 -10.71
CA GLY A 27 -17.02 -0.84 -10.01
C GLY A 27 -17.46 -0.70 -8.56
N GLN A 28 -18.72 -0.36 -8.30
CA GLN A 28 -19.24 -0.17 -6.93
C GLN A 28 -19.05 -1.40 -6.00
N LEU A 29 -19.13 -2.62 -6.55
CA LEU A 29 -18.92 -3.86 -5.81
C LEU A 29 -17.45 -4.11 -5.44
N ILE A 30 -16.48 -3.58 -6.19
CA ILE A 30 -15.04 -3.69 -5.90
C ILE A 30 -14.57 -2.51 -5.04
N ASP A 31 -15.11 -1.34 -5.35
CA ASP A 31 -14.81 -0.06 -4.72
C ASP A 31 -15.14 -0.07 -3.22
N THR A 32 -16.27 -0.67 -2.85
CA THR A 32 -16.73 -0.70 -1.45
C THR A 32 -15.89 -1.62 -0.57
N PRO A 33 -15.60 -2.89 -0.94
CA PRO A 33 -14.71 -3.75 -0.16
C PRO A 33 -13.29 -3.22 -0.04
N TRP A 34 -12.72 -2.64 -1.11
CA TRP A 34 -11.38 -2.07 -1.07
C TRP A 34 -11.30 -0.88 -0.12
N ALA A 35 -12.22 0.08 -0.21
CA ALA A 35 -12.28 1.23 0.69
C ALA A 35 -12.47 0.80 2.16
N VAL A 36 -13.33 -0.20 2.41
CA VAL A 36 -13.51 -0.81 3.73
C VAL A 36 -12.22 -1.48 4.20
N GLY A 37 -11.51 -2.18 3.32
CA GLY A 37 -10.23 -2.80 3.59
C GLY A 37 -9.16 -1.79 3.99
N LEU A 38 -9.03 -0.68 3.25
CA LEU A 38 -8.13 0.43 3.57
C LEU A 38 -8.43 1.03 4.95
N GLU A 39 -9.70 1.28 5.25
CA GLU A 39 -10.11 1.84 6.54
C GLU A 39 -9.84 0.87 7.69
N ARG A 40 -10.13 -0.42 7.50
CA ARG A 40 -9.82 -1.48 8.49
C ARG A 40 -8.33 -1.63 8.72
N ALA A 41 -7.51 -1.59 7.66
CA ALA A 41 -6.06 -1.64 7.76
C ALA A 41 -5.51 -0.46 8.58
N LYS A 42 -6.01 0.76 8.35
CA LYS A 42 -5.63 1.94 9.15
C LYS A 42 -6.02 1.79 10.62
N ARG A 43 -7.22 1.28 10.91
CA ARG A 43 -7.66 1.01 12.29
C ARG A 43 -6.81 -0.07 12.95
N ALA A 44 -6.51 -1.15 12.24
CA ALA A 44 -5.62 -2.20 12.72
C ALA A 44 -4.21 -1.65 13.01
N GLY A 45 -3.72 -0.70 12.20
CA GLY A 45 -2.44 -0.05 12.43
C GLY A 45 -2.39 0.74 13.73
N LYS A 46 -3.48 1.44 14.08
CA LYS A 46 -3.62 2.12 15.37
C LYS A 46 -3.59 1.14 16.54
N LEU A 47 -4.33 0.04 16.43
CA LEU A 47 -4.35 -1.02 17.46
C LEU A 47 -2.99 -1.71 17.60
N LEU A 48 -2.29 -1.94 16.48
CA LEU A 48 -0.94 -2.48 16.50
C LEU A 48 0.01 -1.55 17.24
N ALA A 49 -0.11 -0.23 17.05
CA ALA A 49 0.67 0.75 17.80
C ALA A 49 0.36 0.70 19.30
N ASP A 50 -0.91 0.52 19.70
CA ASP A 50 -1.30 0.33 21.10
C ASP A 50 -0.60 -0.90 21.72
N ILE A 51 -0.60 -2.03 21.00
CA ILE A 51 0.03 -3.28 21.46
C ILE A 51 1.55 -3.14 21.57
N LEU A 52 2.18 -2.48 20.60
CA LEU A 52 3.63 -2.25 20.60
C LEU A 52 4.05 -1.34 21.75
N VAL A 53 3.31 -0.26 22.00
CA VAL A 53 3.54 0.64 23.13
C VAL A 53 3.33 -0.07 24.47
N ALA A 54 2.32 -0.94 24.56
CA ALA A 54 2.08 -1.75 25.74
C ALA A 54 3.18 -2.79 26.00
N GLN A 55 4.06 -3.04 25.03
CA GLN A 55 5.16 -4.01 25.13
C GLN A 55 4.68 -5.41 25.56
N ALA A 56 3.48 -5.83 25.12
CA ALA A 56 2.91 -7.13 25.45
C ALA A 56 3.77 -8.32 24.96
N HIS A 57 4.62 -8.08 23.95
CA HIS A 57 5.58 -9.03 23.40
C HIS A 57 6.96 -9.00 24.10
N GLY A 58 7.09 -8.22 25.18
CA GLY A 58 8.35 -7.94 25.86
C GLY A 58 9.06 -6.70 25.32
N LYS A 59 10.31 -6.48 25.77
CA LYS A 59 11.12 -5.30 25.42
C LYS A 59 12.07 -5.52 24.23
N ARG A 60 11.94 -6.65 23.52
CA ARG A 60 12.78 -6.94 22.35
C ARG A 60 12.28 -6.10 21.17
N PRO A 61 13.17 -5.40 20.44
CA PRO A 61 12.77 -4.69 19.24
C PRO A 61 12.08 -5.60 18.23
N ALA A 62 10.96 -5.16 17.68
CA ALA A 62 10.18 -5.91 16.71
C ALA A 62 10.64 -5.61 15.28
N SER A 63 10.70 -6.63 14.43
CA SER A 63 10.83 -6.47 12.98
C SER A 63 9.48 -6.76 12.32
N LEU A 64 9.02 -5.83 11.48
CA LEU A 64 7.69 -5.89 10.88
C LEU A 64 7.80 -6.05 9.36
N VAL A 65 7.11 -7.04 8.81
CA VAL A 65 7.01 -7.28 7.37
C VAL A 65 5.53 -7.24 7.00
N GLY A 66 5.17 -6.45 6.00
CA GLY A 66 3.80 -6.36 5.52
C GLY A 66 3.72 -6.25 4.02
N TYR A 67 2.66 -6.82 3.49
CA TYR A 67 2.31 -6.83 2.08
C TYR A 67 0.93 -6.20 1.87
N SER A 68 0.78 -5.38 0.83
CA SER A 68 -0.51 -4.78 0.44
C SER A 68 -1.18 -4.00 1.59
N LEU A 69 -2.40 -4.36 1.99
CA LEU A 69 -3.09 -3.78 3.15
C LEU A 69 -2.35 -4.02 4.48
N GLY A 70 -1.57 -5.09 4.59
CA GLY A 70 -0.68 -5.33 5.74
C GLY A 70 0.47 -4.32 5.79
N ALA A 71 1.04 -3.96 4.63
CA ALA A 71 2.03 -2.89 4.55
C ALA A 71 1.40 -1.55 4.99
N LEU A 72 0.17 -1.26 4.57
CA LEU A 72 -0.57 -0.06 5.01
C LEU A 72 -0.82 -0.06 6.52
N THR A 73 -1.14 -1.22 7.08
CA THR A 73 -1.34 -1.41 8.53
C THR A 73 -0.08 -1.03 9.30
N ILE A 74 1.08 -1.57 8.89
CA ILE A 74 2.37 -1.25 9.51
C ILE A 74 2.73 0.23 9.30
N PHE A 75 2.57 0.76 8.09
CA PHE A 75 2.86 2.16 7.81
C PHE A 75 2.04 3.11 8.68
N THR A 76 0.75 2.82 8.86
CA THR A 76 -0.14 3.58 9.76
C THR A 76 0.30 3.43 11.22
N CYS A 77 0.68 2.22 11.64
CA CYS A 77 1.22 1.97 12.97
C CYS A 77 2.46 2.84 13.25
N MET A 78 3.42 2.90 12.32
CA MET A 78 4.63 3.71 12.47
C MET A 78 4.32 5.20 12.62
N GLN A 79 3.33 5.72 11.89
CA GLN A 79 2.87 7.10 12.04
C GLN A 79 2.26 7.36 13.43
N GLU A 80 1.51 6.39 13.98
CA GLU A 80 0.92 6.50 15.30
C GLU A 80 1.97 6.41 16.41
N LEU A 81 2.98 5.55 16.27
CA LEU A 81 4.13 5.52 17.18
C LEU A 81 4.87 6.87 17.18
N TYR A 82 5.05 7.49 16.02
CA TYR A 82 5.69 8.79 15.89
C TYR A 82 4.93 9.89 16.64
N LYS A 83 3.59 9.93 16.49
CA LYS A 83 2.73 10.91 17.18
C LYS A 83 2.81 10.78 18.70
N ARG A 84 3.08 9.58 19.20
CA ARG A 84 3.18 9.28 20.63
C ARG A 84 4.62 9.38 21.16
N SER A 85 5.58 9.77 20.32
CA SER A 85 7.01 9.76 20.63
C SER A 85 7.52 8.41 21.13
N ALA A 86 6.92 7.32 20.67
CA ALA A 86 7.25 5.96 21.05
C ALA A 86 8.29 5.39 20.08
N PHE A 87 9.57 5.67 20.36
CA PHE A 87 10.70 5.26 19.51
C PHE A 87 11.42 4.03 20.06
N GLY A 88 12.16 3.33 19.20
CA GLY A 88 13.02 2.22 19.61
C GLY A 88 12.31 0.88 19.82
N ILE A 89 11.00 0.82 19.60
CA ILE A 89 10.21 -0.41 19.69
C ILE A 89 10.35 -1.25 18.42
N VAL A 90 10.43 -0.59 17.26
CA VAL A 90 10.52 -1.24 15.95
C VAL A 90 11.94 -1.07 15.41
N GLU A 91 12.57 -2.18 15.04
CA GLU A 91 13.93 -2.20 14.51
C GLU A 91 13.96 -2.01 13.00
N THR A 92 13.34 -2.95 12.28
CA THR A 92 13.33 -3.00 10.81
C THR A 92 11.88 -3.10 10.33
N VAL A 93 11.58 -2.39 9.24
CA VAL A 93 10.27 -2.44 8.59
C VAL A 93 10.45 -2.78 7.12
N VAL A 94 9.69 -3.75 6.63
CA VAL A 94 9.61 -4.14 5.22
C VAL A 94 8.17 -3.93 4.75
N LEU A 95 8.00 -3.11 3.71
CA LEU A 95 6.71 -2.74 3.12
C LEU A 95 6.70 -3.16 1.66
N LEU A 96 5.86 -4.14 1.32
CA LEU A 96 5.73 -4.67 -0.03
C LEU A 96 4.40 -4.21 -0.64
N GLY A 97 4.43 -3.64 -1.85
CA GLY A 97 3.21 -3.24 -2.56
C GLY A 97 2.35 -2.22 -1.80
N LEU A 98 2.98 -1.24 -1.14
CA LEU A 98 2.30 -0.29 -0.25
C LEU A 98 1.36 0.68 -1.01
N PRO A 99 0.05 0.71 -0.73
CA PRO A 99 -0.91 1.62 -1.36
C PRO A 99 -0.93 3.02 -0.69
N VAL A 100 0.23 3.68 -0.62
CA VAL A 100 0.37 5.03 -0.05
C VAL A 100 1.05 5.95 -1.05
N ASN A 101 0.73 7.25 -1.01
CA ASN A 101 1.41 8.25 -1.81
C ASN A 101 2.92 8.26 -1.50
N SER A 102 3.75 8.05 -2.52
CA SER A 102 5.20 8.04 -2.36
C SER A 102 5.76 9.41 -1.98
N GLU A 103 5.09 10.51 -2.35
CA GLU A 103 5.58 11.88 -2.21
C GLU A 103 5.30 12.53 -0.84
N SER A 104 4.67 11.79 0.08
CA SER A 104 4.33 12.32 1.42
C SER A 104 5.57 12.39 2.33
N LYS A 105 6.39 13.44 2.18
CA LYS A 105 7.64 13.64 2.94
C LYS A 105 7.46 13.47 4.45
N SER A 106 6.44 14.09 5.05
CA SER A 106 6.18 14.04 6.49
C SER A 106 5.84 12.63 6.99
N ALA A 107 5.06 11.86 6.23
CA ALA A 107 4.68 10.50 6.56
C ALA A 107 5.89 9.55 6.57
N TRP A 108 6.75 9.66 5.55
CA TRP A 108 7.97 8.86 5.43
C TRP A 108 9.03 9.24 6.47
N THR A 109 9.18 10.53 6.79
CA THR A 109 10.02 10.98 7.91
C THR A 109 9.54 10.37 9.23
N ALA A 110 8.23 10.41 9.52
CA ALA A 110 7.67 9.81 10.73
C ALA A 110 7.96 8.31 10.83
N CYS A 111 7.80 7.59 9.72
CA CYS A 111 8.10 6.15 9.63
C CYS A 111 9.58 5.86 9.90
N CYS A 112 10.49 6.57 9.23
CA CYS A 112 11.94 6.36 9.38
C CYS A 112 12.49 6.77 10.75
N ASN A 113 11.85 7.74 11.42
CA ASN A 113 12.22 8.13 12.77
C ASN A 113 11.82 7.08 13.81
N CYS A 114 10.73 6.34 13.58
CA CYS A 114 10.29 5.28 14.49
C CYS A 114 11.08 3.97 14.33
N ALA A 115 11.53 3.68 13.10
CA ALA A 115 12.39 2.53 12.83
C ALA A 115 13.82 2.83 13.31
N SER A 116 14.37 1.99 14.19
CA SER A 116 15.74 2.16 14.66
C SER A 116 16.77 1.97 13.54
N ARG A 117 16.53 1.02 12.63
CA ARG A 117 17.53 0.53 11.69
C ARG A 117 17.19 0.85 10.24
N ARG A 118 16.28 0.10 9.62
CA ARG A 118 15.94 0.26 8.19
C ARG A 118 14.45 0.20 7.90
N VAL A 119 14.06 0.95 6.87
CA VAL A 119 12.74 0.90 6.25
C VAL A 119 12.95 0.52 4.79
N ILE A 120 12.47 -0.65 4.41
CA ILE A 120 12.65 -1.22 3.08
C ILE A 120 11.29 -1.20 2.37
N VAL A 121 11.25 -0.64 1.18
CA VAL A 121 10.05 -0.56 0.34
C VAL A 121 10.26 -1.37 -0.91
N GLY A 122 9.59 -2.52 -1.00
CA GLY A 122 9.56 -3.34 -2.21
C GLY A 122 8.42 -2.87 -3.12
N TYR A 123 8.76 -2.45 -4.33
CA TYR A 123 7.80 -1.97 -5.32
C TYR A 123 7.90 -2.77 -6.61
N SER A 124 6.81 -2.87 -7.36
CA SER A 124 6.78 -3.48 -8.68
C SER A 124 6.00 -2.56 -9.62
N THR A 125 6.62 -2.22 -10.74
CA THR A 125 5.98 -1.43 -11.80
C THR A 125 4.89 -2.21 -12.53
N ASN A 126 4.92 -3.54 -12.42
CA ASN A 126 3.99 -4.46 -13.07
C ASN A 126 2.73 -4.74 -12.23
N ASP A 127 2.58 -4.12 -11.05
CA ASP A 127 1.44 -4.34 -10.18
C ASP A 127 0.15 -3.72 -10.73
N TRP A 128 -0.57 -4.52 -11.53
CA TRP A 128 -1.82 -4.12 -12.18
C TRP A 128 -2.97 -3.89 -11.19
N VAL A 129 -2.95 -4.53 -10.01
CA VAL A 129 -4.01 -4.38 -9.00
C VAL A 129 -3.90 -3.02 -8.34
N LEU A 130 -2.69 -2.62 -7.93
CA LEU A 130 -2.44 -1.26 -7.44
C LEU A 130 -2.71 -0.23 -8.54
N ALA A 131 -2.33 -0.50 -9.78
CA ALA A 131 -2.59 0.40 -10.90
C ALA A 131 -4.09 0.60 -11.16
N PHE A 132 -4.89 -0.47 -11.12
CA PHE A 132 -6.32 -0.43 -11.40
C PHE A 132 -7.11 0.20 -10.24
N LEU A 133 -6.93 -0.30 -9.01
CA LEU A 133 -7.67 0.16 -7.83
C LEU A 133 -7.32 1.60 -7.45
N PHE A 134 -6.12 2.08 -7.77
CA PHE A 134 -5.75 3.45 -7.41
C PHE A 134 -6.17 4.48 -8.45
N ARG A 135 -6.14 4.12 -9.74
CA ARG A 135 -6.67 5.00 -10.82
C ARG A 135 -8.16 5.27 -10.67
N THR A 136 -8.93 4.37 -10.06
CA THR A 136 -10.36 4.57 -9.82
C THR A 136 -10.66 5.34 -8.52
N HIS A 137 -9.74 5.36 -7.55
CA HIS A 137 -10.04 5.85 -6.18
C HIS A 137 -9.23 7.03 -5.66
N ALA A 138 -8.07 7.34 -6.23
CA ALA A 138 -7.21 8.38 -5.69
C ALA A 138 -6.66 9.28 -6.80
N PHE A 139 -6.83 10.59 -6.63
CA PHE A 139 -6.20 11.63 -7.46
C PHE A 139 -4.67 11.74 -7.26
N CYS A 140 -4.03 10.74 -6.64
CA CYS A 140 -2.58 10.68 -6.49
C CYS A 140 -1.98 9.94 -7.68
N SER A 141 -0.95 10.52 -8.29
CA SER A 141 -0.32 9.97 -9.50
C SER A 141 0.78 8.95 -9.20
N ARG A 142 1.28 8.87 -7.96
CA ARG A 142 2.45 8.06 -7.59
C ARG A 142 2.25 7.28 -6.30
N LEU A 143 2.26 5.96 -6.44
CA LEU A 143 2.16 5.00 -5.33
C LEU A 143 3.54 4.47 -4.97
N ALA A 144 3.82 4.40 -3.67
CA ALA A 144 5.06 3.80 -3.17
C ALA A 144 5.23 2.34 -3.62
N GLY A 145 4.16 1.56 -3.67
CA GLY A 145 4.19 0.18 -4.15
C GLY A 145 4.42 0.00 -5.66
N MET A 146 4.29 1.07 -6.46
CA MET A 146 4.50 1.01 -7.93
C MET A 146 5.77 1.73 -8.39
N THR A 147 6.09 2.88 -7.79
CA THR A 147 7.19 3.73 -8.23
C THR A 147 8.34 3.78 -7.23
N GLY A 148 8.19 3.13 -6.08
CA GLY A 148 9.08 3.34 -4.93
C GLY A 148 9.00 4.76 -4.39
N VAL A 149 9.93 5.08 -3.49
CA VAL A 149 10.12 6.40 -2.90
C VAL A 149 11.49 6.92 -3.30
N ASN A 150 11.56 8.07 -3.95
CA ASN A 150 12.83 8.69 -4.30
C ASN A 150 13.45 9.38 -3.07
N ALA A 151 14.12 8.59 -2.23
CA ALA A 151 14.71 9.06 -0.97
C ALA A 151 15.76 10.16 -1.19
N GLU A 152 16.56 10.04 -2.26
CA GLU A 152 17.62 10.99 -2.63
C GLU A 152 17.06 12.38 -2.96
N ALA A 153 16.01 12.44 -3.78
CA ALA A 153 15.40 13.72 -4.14
C ALA A 153 14.61 14.33 -2.98
N MET A 154 13.94 13.50 -2.17
CA MET A 154 12.98 13.94 -1.16
C MET A 154 13.62 14.37 0.17
N PHE A 155 14.71 13.72 0.57
CA PHE A 155 15.34 13.88 1.89
C PHE A 155 16.75 14.49 1.82
N LYS A 156 16.98 15.42 0.90
CA LYS A 156 18.25 16.19 0.81
C LYS A 156 18.64 16.82 2.15
N ASP A 157 17.66 17.36 2.88
CA ASP A 157 17.86 18.02 4.17
C ASP A 157 17.86 17.05 5.36
N GLN A 158 17.60 15.76 5.15
CA GLN A 158 17.44 14.75 6.20
C GLN A 158 18.29 13.50 5.91
N PRO A 159 19.63 13.59 6.08
CA PRO A 159 20.56 12.52 5.68
C PRO A 159 20.33 11.21 6.45
N LEU A 160 19.82 11.28 7.69
CA LEU A 160 19.49 10.10 8.49
C LEU A 160 18.31 9.32 7.89
N VAL A 161 17.23 10.02 7.51
CA VAL A 161 16.05 9.39 6.85
C VAL A 161 16.46 8.78 5.52
N ARG A 162 17.26 9.50 4.74
CA ARG A 162 17.80 9.03 3.45
C ARG A 162 18.58 7.72 3.57
N ARG A 163 19.39 7.55 4.63
CA ARG A 163 20.18 6.32 4.86
C ARG A 163 19.35 5.13 5.35
N LYS A 164 18.25 5.40 6.05
CA LYS A 164 17.36 4.36 6.61
C LYS A 164 16.38 3.82 5.57
N LEU A 165 15.92 4.65 4.64
CA LEU A 165 14.93 4.29 3.63
C LEU A 165 15.60 3.70 2.39
N SER A 166 15.32 2.44 2.09
CA SER A 166 15.82 1.73 0.91
C SER A 166 14.63 1.27 0.07
N CYS A 167 14.66 1.57 -1.24
CA CYS A 167 13.64 1.10 -2.17
C CYS A 167 14.24 0.01 -3.06
N LEU A 168 13.55 -1.12 -3.13
CA LEU A 168 13.94 -2.29 -3.92
C LEU A 168 12.93 -2.46 -5.05
N ASP A 169 13.42 -2.47 -6.29
CA ASP A 169 12.61 -2.79 -7.45
C ASP A 169 12.50 -4.30 -7.57
N LEU A 170 11.28 -4.81 -7.46
CA LEU A 170 10.94 -6.22 -7.55
C LEU A 170 10.23 -6.56 -8.86
N SER A 171 10.25 -5.67 -9.85
CA SER A 171 9.51 -5.84 -11.11
C SER A 171 9.92 -7.08 -11.90
N GLU A 172 11.17 -7.57 -11.74
CA GLU A 172 11.65 -8.80 -12.37
C GLU A 172 11.09 -10.06 -11.68
N THR A 173 10.95 -10.03 -10.35
CA THR A 173 10.50 -11.16 -9.53
C THR A 173 8.97 -11.20 -9.41
N VAL A 174 8.33 -10.03 -9.41
CA VAL A 174 6.90 -9.84 -9.17
C VAL A 174 6.24 -9.31 -10.43
N ALA A 175 5.55 -10.19 -11.17
CA ALA A 175 4.84 -9.83 -12.39
C ALA A 175 3.40 -9.37 -12.12
N GLN A 176 2.79 -9.83 -11.02
CA GLN A 176 1.44 -9.43 -10.59
C GLN A 176 1.36 -9.34 -9.05
N HIS A 177 0.31 -8.67 -8.53
CA HIS A 177 0.16 -8.40 -7.11
C HIS A 177 0.25 -9.66 -6.23
N SER A 178 -0.31 -10.80 -6.64
CA SER A 178 -0.26 -12.04 -5.86
C SER A 178 1.14 -12.64 -5.75
N ASP A 179 2.03 -12.38 -6.71
CA ASP A 179 3.35 -12.99 -6.77
C ASP A 179 4.24 -12.57 -5.60
N TYR A 180 3.95 -11.43 -4.95
CA TYR A 180 4.62 -11.04 -3.71
C TYR A 180 4.55 -12.12 -2.62
N LEU A 181 3.44 -12.86 -2.55
CA LEU A 181 3.29 -13.95 -1.58
C LEU A 181 3.93 -15.24 -2.08
N ASP A 182 3.77 -15.54 -3.38
CA ASP A 182 4.31 -16.76 -3.98
C ASP A 182 5.85 -16.75 -4.03
N ARG A 183 6.45 -15.56 -4.13
CA ARG A 183 7.90 -15.31 -4.19
C ARG A 183 8.47 -14.72 -2.91
N LEU A 184 7.74 -14.82 -1.80
CA LEU A 184 8.15 -14.19 -0.55
C LEU A 184 9.54 -14.64 -0.09
N ASP A 185 9.88 -15.92 -0.26
CA ASP A 185 11.20 -16.45 0.12
C ASP A 185 12.32 -15.79 -0.69
N ASP A 186 12.16 -15.72 -2.02
CA ASP A 186 13.11 -15.07 -2.94
C ASP A 186 13.28 -13.58 -2.58
N ILE A 187 12.16 -12.88 -2.35
CA ILE A 187 12.14 -11.47 -1.97
C ILE A 187 12.84 -11.25 -0.62
N MET A 188 12.57 -12.11 0.36
CA MET A 188 13.16 -11.99 1.70
C MET A 188 14.67 -12.28 1.68
N LEU A 189 15.15 -13.17 0.81
CA LEU A 189 16.57 -13.40 0.60
C LEU A 189 17.27 -12.15 0.07
N GLU A 190 16.68 -11.48 -0.92
CA GLU A 190 17.21 -10.23 -1.48
C GLU A 190 17.19 -9.09 -0.44
N ILE A 191 16.09 -8.96 0.31
CA ILE A 191 15.94 -7.97 1.38
C ILE A 191 16.96 -8.18 2.51
N THR A 192 17.29 -9.43 2.83
CA THR A 192 18.28 -9.73 3.87
C THR A 192 19.67 -9.18 3.53
N GLN A 193 20.00 -9.01 2.24
CA GLN A 193 21.26 -8.37 1.82
C GLN A 193 21.29 -6.86 2.11
N LEU A 194 20.12 -6.24 2.29
CA LEU A 194 19.96 -4.81 2.60
C LEU A 194 19.87 -4.54 4.10
N ILE A 195 19.64 -5.58 4.91
CA ILE A 195 19.59 -5.52 6.38
C ILE A 195 21.04 -5.52 6.87
#